data_AF-A0A1I8BMJ5-F1
#
_entry.id   AF-A0A1I8BMJ5-F1
#
_cell.length_a   1.000
_cell.length_b   1.000
_cell.length_c   1.000
_cell.angle_alpha   90.00
_cell.angle_beta   90.00
_cell.angle_gamma   90.00
#
_symmetry.space_group_name_H-M   'P 1'
#
loop_
_entity.id
_entity.type
_entity.pdbx_description
1 polymer ?
#
loop_
_entity_poly.entity_id
_entity_poly.type
_entity_poly.pdbx_seq_one_letter_code
_entity_poly.pdbx_strand_id
1 'polypeptide(L)'
;MHDHYPWEASNIDKLETKMAFDDTIVITAHGYDKKFIEDFELKFSKVTGVISSHYGLALRDAYDETKNDSIYVDGSFIWKKMTARQFLGSTGQVLMNNKAVRVPSYATYLTKNGSMRIVVELEARLGDKLKCAVSDNDCSEHVAHEVNSNFWYSYDGHLPPDMPKCGFDGSICDYTTFYVAVGIVLFFLSK
;
A
#
# COMPACT_ATOMS: atom_id res chain seq x y z
N MET A 1 -8.11 -23.41 9.46
CA MET A 1 -7.79 -22.15 10.18
C MET A 1 -6.33 -21.82 9.88
N HIS A 2 -6.07 -21.27 8.70
CA HIS A 2 -4.75 -20.85 8.24
C HIS A 2 -4.89 -19.39 7.84
N ASP A 3 -3.93 -18.57 8.22
CA ASP A 3 -3.79 -17.27 7.59
C ASP A 3 -3.18 -17.56 6.23
N HIS A 4 -3.66 -16.94 5.15
CA HIS A 4 -3.17 -17.24 3.80
C HIS A 4 -1.77 -16.65 3.57
N TYR A 5 -0.84 -16.86 4.51
CA TYR A 5 0.55 -16.48 4.36
C TYR A 5 1.20 -17.39 3.30
N PRO A 6 2.15 -16.85 2.53
CA PRO A 6 2.87 -17.63 1.53
C PRO A 6 3.48 -18.92 2.07
N TRP A 7 3.91 -18.94 3.34
CA TRP A 7 4.52 -20.10 4.01
C TRP A 7 3.52 -21.11 4.64
N GLU A 8 2.21 -20.90 4.49
CA GLU A 8 1.18 -21.81 5.02
C GLU A 8 0.57 -22.73 3.94
N ALA A 9 1.05 -22.67 2.70
CA ALA A 9 0.54 -23.50 1.62
C ALA A 9 0.78 -25.01 1.90
N SER A 10 -0.14 -25.85 1.41
CA SER A 10 -0.18 -27.29 1.70
C SER A 10 0.82 -28.12 0.89
N ASN A 11 1.41 -27.55 -0.17
CA ASN A 11 2.25 -28.22 -1.15
C ASN A 11 3.72 -27.78 -1.12
N ILE A 12 4.16 -27.12 -0.04
CA ILE A 12 5.51 -26.55 0.08
C ILE A 12 6.19 -26.97 1.39
N ASP A 13 7.52 -26.89 1.42
CA ASP A 13 8.26 -26.95 2.68
C ASP A 13 8.02 -25.64 3.45
N LYS A 14 7.28 -25.76 4.56
CA LYS A 14 6.89 -24.62 5.39
C LYS A 14 8.09 -23.98 6.10
N LEU A 15 9.10 -24.76 6.47
CA LEU A 15 10.26 -24.24 7.20
C LEU A 15 11.15 -23.44 6.25
N GLU A 16 11.45 -24.00 5.09
CA GLU A 16 12.24 -23.33 4.04
C GLU A 16 11.54 -22.04 3.60
N THR A 17 10.25 -22.10 3.30
CA THR A 17 9.49 -20.92 2.85
C THR A 17 9.39 -19.87 3.94
N LYS A 18 9.20 -20.28 5.20
CA LYS A 18 9.19 -19.34 6.34
C LYS A 18 10.53 -18.63 6.50
N MET A 19 11.65 -19.33 6.30
CA MET A 19 12.99 -18.71 6.33
C MET A 19 13.22 -17.79 5.13
N ALA A 20 12.77 -18.18 3.94
CA ALA A 20 12.90 -17.35 2.73
C ALA A 20 12.10 -16.04 2.81
N PHE A 21 10.97 -16.05 3.53
CA PHE A 21 10.16 -14.86 3.77
C PHE A 21 10.58 -14.07 5.02
N ASP A 22 11.57 -14.51 5.78
CA ASP A 22 12.03 -13.76 6.95
C ASP A 22 12.68 -12.44 6.51
N ASP A 23 12.36 -11.35 7.23
CA ASP A 23 12.77 -9.98 6.92
C ASP A 23 12.32 -9.45 5.54
N THR A 24 11.29 -10.05 4.94
CA THR A 24 10.66 -9.54 3.72
C THR A 24 9.63 -8.45 4.00
N ILE A 25 9.45 -7.57 3.02
CA ILE A 25 8.41 -6.54 3.00
C ILE A 25 7.25 -7.00 2.11
N VAL A 26 6.04 -7.00 2.67
CA VAL A 26 4.80 -7.34 1.96
C VAL A 26 3.90 -6.12 1.92
N ILE A 27 3.45 -5.70 0.74
CA ILE A 27 2.52 -4.57 0.58
C ILE A 27 1.17 -5.12 0.14
N THR A 28 0.12 -4.81 0.89
CA THR A 28 -1.26 -5.21 0.56
C THR A 28 -2.25 -4.11 0.90
N ALA A 29 -3.47 -4.19 0.36
CA ALA A 29 -4.53 -3.25 0.66
C ALA A 29 -4.86 -3.27 2.17
N HIS A 30 -4.87 -2.09 2.79
CA HIS A 30 -5.16 -1.91 4.20
C HIS A 30 -6.64 -2.14 4.49
N GLY A 31 -6.95 -2.74 5.65
CA GLY A 31 -8.33 -3.02 6.06
C GLY A 31 -8.96 -4.29 5.46
N TYR A 32 -8.18 -5.11 4.74
CA TYR A 32 -8.55 -6.48 4.39
C TYR A 32 -7.92 -7.50 5.36
N ASP A 33 -7.80 -7.14 6.64
CA ASP A 33 -7.38 -8.12 7.63
C ASP A 33 -8.52 -9.14 7.81
N LYS A 34 -8.14 -10.41 8.01
CA LYS A 34 -9.10 -11.50 8.11
C LYS A 34 -10.09 -11.29 9.25
N LYS A 35 -9.63 -10.68 10.36
CA LYS A 35 -10.48 -10.29 11.47
C LYS A 35 -11.57 -9.31 11.02
N PHE A 36 -11.23 -8.29 10.23
CA PHE A 36 -12.22 -7.39 9.63
C PHE A 36 -13.17 -8.13 8.70
N ILE A 37 -12.67 -9.02 7.83
CA ILE A 37 -13.52 -9.78 6.91
C ILE A 37 -14.49 -10.69 7.67
N GLU A 38 -14.03 -11.39 8.70
CA GLU A 38 -14.85 -12.27 9.54
C GLU A 38 -15.86 -11.46 10.37
N ASP A 39 -15.45 -10.34 10.96
CA ASP A 39 -16.36 -9.42 11.67
C ASP A 39 -17.39 -8.82 10.71
N PHE A 40 -16.95 -8.43 9.51
CA PHE A 40 -17.80 -7.91 8.46
C PHE A 40 -18.77 -8.98 7.98
N GLU A 41 -18.34 -10.21 7.70
CA GLU A 41 -19.17 -11.34 7.29
C GLU A 41 -20.20 -11.67 8.38
N LEU A 42 -19.80 -11.69 9.64
CA LEU A 42 -20.66 -11.95 10.78
C LEU A 42 -21.65 -10.81 11.04
N LYS A 43 -21.25 -9.55 10.84
CA LYS A 43 -22.16 -8.38 10.92
C LYS A 43 -23.04 -8.26 9.67
N PHE A 44 -22.53 -8.59 8.50
CA PHE A 44 -23.23 -8.53 7.22
C PHE A 44 -24.33 -9.60 7.17
N SER A 45 -24.01 -10.85 7.53
CA SER A 45 -24.98 -11.94 7.67
C SER A 45 -26.05 -11.65 8.73
N LYS A 46 -25.72 -10.86 9.77
CA LYS A 46 -26.66 -10.47 10.82
C LYS A 46 -27.54 -9.26 10.50
N VAL A 47 -27.07 -8.28 9.72
CA VAL A 47 -27.69 -6.95 9.75
C VAL A 47 -28.51 -6.60 8.52
N THR A 48 -28.19 -6.94 7.26
CA THR A 48 -28.89 -6.25 6.15
C THR A 48 -28.84 -7.01 4.82
N GLY A 49 -29.65 -6.79 3.79
CA GLY A 49 -30.61 -5.71 3.59
C GLY A 49 -30.00 -4.35 3.21
N VAL A 50 -28.68 -4.26 2.99
CA VAL A 50 -27.87 -3.05 2.72
C VAL A 50 -27.51 -2.12 3.92
N ILE A 51 -26.26 -2.23 4.38
CA ILE A 51 -25.54 -1.21 5.19
C ILE A 51 -25.07 -0.10 4.23
N SER A 52 -25.59 1.12 4.41
CA SER A 52 -25.19 2.38 3.75
C SER A 52 -24.30 2.24 2.51
N SER A 53 -24.93 2.08 1.35
CA SER A 53 -24.24 2.13 0.07
C SER A 53 -23.72 3.54 -0.21
N HIS A 54 -22.54 3.65 -0.84
CA HIS A 54 -22.00 4.89 -1.39
C HIS A 54 -23.04 5.66 -2.22
N TYR A 55 -23.85 4.92 -2.99
CA TYR A 55 -24.95 5.48 -3.75
C TYR A 55 -26.03 6.11 -2.86
N GLY A 56 -26.39 5.47 -1.75
CA GLY A 56 -27.39 6.01 -0.81
C GLY A 56 -26.95 7.31 -0.15
N LEU A 57 -25.65 7.44 0.17
CA LEU A 57 -25.09 8.70 0.66
C LEU A 57 -25.16 9.79 -0.42
N ALA A 58 -24.74 9.49 -1.65
CA ALA A 58 -24.80 10.44 -2.74
C ALA A 58 -26.24 10.88 -3.08
N LEU A 59 -27.20 9.95 -3.05
CA LEU A 59 -28.61 10.24 -3.26
C LEU A 59 -29.19 11.13 -2.16
N ARG A 60 -28.86 10.84 -0.90
CA ARG A 60 -29.26 11.68 0.24
C ARG A 60 -28.68 13.09 0.10
N ASP A 61 -27.39 13.21 -0.20
CA ASP A 61 -26.74 14.52 -0.38
C ASP A 61 -27.35 15.29 -1.58
N ALA A 62 -27.73 14.59 -2.66
CA ALA A 62 -28.42 15.17 -3.80
C ALA A 62 -29.84 15.67 -3.45
N TYR A 63 -30.57 14.88 -2.66
CA TYR A 63 -31.89 15.26 -2.14
C TYR A 63 -31.80 16.46 -1.20
N ASP A 64 -30.82 16.45 -0.30
CA ASP A 64 -30.66 17.52 0.68
C ASP A 64 -30.35 18.87 0.03
N GLU A 65 -29.64 18.87 -1.10
CA GLU A 65 -29.31 20.07 -1.87
C GLU A 65 -30.47 20.57 -2.74
N THR A 66 -31.19 19.66 -3.41
CA THR A 66 -32.21 20.04 -4.39
C THR A 66 -33.62 20.09 -3.83
N LYS A 67 -33.87 19.41 -2.70
CA LYS A 67 -35.21 19.14 -2.12
C LYS A 67 -36.21 18.53 -3.10
N ASN A 68 -35.72 17.84 -4.13
CA ASN A 68 -36.54 17.23 -5.18
C ASN A 68 -36.63 15.71 -4.96
N ASP A 69 -37.85 15.21 -4.69
CA ASP A 69 -38.10 13.78 -4.48
C ASP A 69 -37.78 12.92 -5.72
N SER A 70 -37.73 13.52 -6.90
CA SER A 70 -37.39 12.86 -8.18
C SER A 70 -35.91 12.92 -8.55
N ILE A 71 -35.04 13.43 -7.67
CA ILE A 71 -33.60 13.61 -7.97
C ILE A 71 -32.87 12.29 -8.28
N TYR A 72 -33.40 11.15 -7.83
CA TYR A 72 -32.84 9.83 -8.11
C TYR A 72 -32.81 9.49 -9.62
N VAL A 73 -33.58 10.20 -10.45
CA VAL A 73 -33.61 10.04 -11.91
C VAL A 73 -32.43 10.75 -12.58
N ASP A 74 -31.90 11.81 -11.97
CA ASP A 74 -30.73 12.52 -12.51
C ASP A 74 -29.43 11.81 -12.11
N GLY A 75 -29.11 10.75 -12.85
CA GLY A 75 -27.90 9.97 -12.65
C GLY A 75 -26.61 10.78 -12.81
N SER A 76 -26.62 11.85 -13.62
CA SER A 76 -25.45 12.72 -13.81
C SER A 76 -25.14 13.53 -12.55
N PHE A 77 -26.19 14.04 -11.90
CA PHE A 77 -26.06 14.78 -10.66
C PHE A 77 -25.66 13.86 -9.50
N ILE A 78 -26.26 12.68 -9.40
CA ILE A 78 -25.88 11.68 -8.38
C ILE A 78 -24.42 11.26 -8.58
N TRP A 79 -24.00 10.99 -9.82
CA TRP A 79 -22.61 10.65 -10.13
C TRP A 79 -21.65 11.75 -9.64
N LYS A 80 -21.98 13.02 -9.89
CA LYS A 80 -21.19 14.15 -9.38
C LYS A 80 -21.08 14.15 -7.85
N LYS A 81 -22.14 13.75 -7.13
CA LYS A 81 -22.11 13.56 -5.66
C LYS A 81 -21.36 12.30 -5.20
N MET A 82 -21.07 11.35 -6.10
CA MET A 82 -20.29 10.15 -5.82
C MET A 82 -18.78 10.32 -6.03
N THR A 83 -18.37 11.32 -6.82
CA THR A 83 -16.96 11.62 -7.14
C THR A 83 -16.27 12.48 -6.08
N ALA A 84 -14.95 12.42 -6.03
CA ALA A 84 -14.06 13.30 -5.27
C ALA A 84 -14.48 13.49 -3.80
N ARG A 85 -14.80 12.38 -3.12
CA ARG A 85 -15.31 12.39 -1.75
C ARG A 85 -14.70 11.30 -0.89
N GLN A 86 -14.71 11.56 0.40
CA GLN A 86 -14.29 10.64 1.43
C GLN A 86 -15.45 10.40 2.39
N PHE A 87 -15.64 9.16 2.81
CA PHE A 87 -16.68 8.79 3.76
C PHE A 87 -16.26 7.56 4.57
N LEU A 88 -16.92 7.36 5.72
CA LEU A 88 -16.72 6.16 6.52
C LEU A 88 -17.71 5.08 6.04
N GLY A 89 -17.17 4.03 5.43
CA GLY A 89 -17.91 2.83 5.04
C GLY A 89 -17.78 1.73 6.09
N SER A 90 -18.43 0.60 5.84
CA SER A 90 -18.25 -0.61 6.64
C SER A 90 -16.80 -1.09 6.64
N THR A 91 -16.06 -0.84 5.56
CA THR A 91 -14.62 -1.16 5.40
C THR A 91 -13.67 -0.08 5.91
N GLY A 92 -14.14 0.76 6.84
CA GLY A 92 -13.39 1.93 7.30
C GLY A 92 -13.47 3.10 6.31
N GLN A 93 -12.43 3.94 6.32
CA GLN A 93 -12.38 5.15 5.49
C GLN A 93 -12.29 4.77 4.01
N VAL A 94 -13.23 5.28 3.22
CA VAL A 94 -13.31 5.06 1.77
C VAL A 94 -13.08 6.39 1.07
N LEU A 95 -12.09 6.40 0.16
CA LEU A 95 -11.82 7.51 -0.73
C LEU A 95 -12.31 7.18 -2.15
N MET A 96 -13.06 8.09 -2.74
CA MET A 96 -13.51 8.03 -4.13
C MET A 96 -12.87 9.18 -4.90
N ASN A 97 -12.16 8.87 -6.00
CA ASN A 97 -11.53 9.89 -6.82
C ASN A 97 -12.55 10.64 -7.70
N ASN A 98 -12.07 11.59 -8.51
CA ASN A 98 -12.86 12.37 -9.48
C ASN A 98 -13.59 11.52 -10.54
N LYS A 99 -13.21 10.25 -10.73
CA LYS A 99 -13.83 9.29 -11.67
C LYS A 99 -14.75 8.28 -10.97
N ALA A 100 -15.08 8.52 -9.70
CA ALA A 100 -15.86 7.61 -8.86
C ALA A 100 -15.24 6.19 -8.78
N VAL A 101 -13.92 6.11 -8.83
CA VAL A 101 -13.16 4.90 -8.55
C VAL A 101 -12.66 4.96 -7.10
N ARG A 102 -12.80 3.85 -6.39
CA ARG A 102 -12.27 3.71 -5.02
C ARG A 102 -10.75 3.69 -5.07
N VAL A 103 -10.12 4.57 -4.30
CA VAL A 103 -8.68 4.58 -4.09
C VAL A 103 -8.38 3.80 -2.81
N PRO A 104 -7.69 2.66 -2.88
CA PRO A 104 -7.37 1.87 -1.70
C PRO A 104 -6.23 2.52 -0.90
N SER A 105 -6.31 2.44 0.42
CA SER A 105 -5.15 2.59 1.30
C SER A 105 -4.38 1.27 1.31
N TYR A 106 -3.06 1.33 1.49
CA TYR A 106 -2.19 0.16 1.57
C TYR A 106 -1.49 0.10 2.93
N ALA A 107 -1.04 -1.07 3.31
CA ALA A 107 -0.16 -1.26 4.44
C ALA A 107 1.05 -2.10 4.03
N THR A 108 2.18 -1.71 4.59
CA THR A 108 3.46 -2.37 4.43
C THR A 108 3.70 -3.20 5.68
N TYR A 109 3.88 -4.49 5.49
CA TYR A 109 4.11 -5.47 6.53
C TYR A 109 5.56 -5.93 6.48
N LEU A 110 6.19 -5.98 7.65
CA LEU A 110 7.46 -6.65 7.83
C LEU A 110 7.18 -8.07 8.34
N THR A 111 7.68 -9.05 7.61
CA THR A 111 7.64 -10.45 8.03
C THR A 111 8.82 -10.75 8.94
N LYS A 112 8.56 -11.28 10.13
CA LYS A 112 9.61 -11.74 11.05
C LYS A 112 9.16 -12.96 11.83
N ASN A 113 9.97 -14.02 11.81
CA ASN A 113 9.68 -15.28 12.48
C ASN A 113 8.28 -15.85 12.12
N GLY A 114 7.85 -15.71 10.86
CA GLY A 114 6.54 -16.19 10.38
C GLY A 114 5.34 -15.43 10.95
N SER A 115 5.56 -14.23 11.48
CA SER A 115 4.52 -13.26 11.81
C SER A 115 4.68 -12.02 10.93
N MET A 116 3.58 -11.34 10.62
CA MET A 116 3.59 -10.07 9.89
C MET A 116 3.17 -8.94 10.81
N ARG A 117 3.90 -7.83 10.79
CA ARG A 117 3.55 -6.60 11.53
C ARG A 117 3.56 -5.41 10.60
N ILE A 118 2.60 -4.50 10.75
CA ILE A 118 2.55 -3.26 9.98
C ILE A 118 3.72 -2.38 10.41
N VAL A 119 4.46 -1.84 9.43
CA VAL A 119 5.57 -0.90 9.64
C VAL A 119 5.30 0.46 9.00
N VAL A 120 4.54 0.50 7.89
CA VAL A 120 4.12 1.73 7.22
C VAL A 120 2.68 1.59 6.76
N GLU A 121 1.86 2.60 7.04
CA GLU A 121 0.52 2.76 6.48
C GLU A 121 0.55 3.79 5.34
N LEU A 122 0.00 3.45 4.20
CA LEU A 122 -0.16 4.34 3.04
C LEU A 122 -1.62 4.76 2.95
N GLU A 123 -1.97 5.88 3.58
CA GLU A 123 -3.34 6.38 3.62
C GLU A 123 -3.67 7.13 2.32
N ALA A 124 -4.76 6.73 1.66
CA ALA A 124 -5.27 7.46 0.50
C ALA A 124 -6.01 8.74 0.93
N ARG A 125 -5.61 9.90 0.38
CA ARG A 125 -6.23 11.21 0.63
C ARG A 125 -6.60 11.93 -0.67
N LEU A 126 -7.56 12.86 -0.58
CA LEU A 126 -7.88 13.75 -1.70
C LEU A 126 -6.69 14.67 -1.96
N GLY A 127 -6.30 14.76 -3.23
CA GLY A 127 -5.27 15.69 -3.68
C GLY A 127 -5.76 17.13 -3.70
N ASP A 128 -4.85 18.05 -4.02
CA ASP A 128 -5.17 19.46 -4.18
C ASP A 128 -6.12 19.67 -5.37
N LYS A 129 -7.23 20.40 -5.13
CA LYS A 129 -8.21 20.75 -6.16
C LYS A 129 -7.59 21.46 -7.35
N LEU A 130 -6.60 22.32 -7.14
CA LEU A 130 -5.94 23.06 -8.23
C LEU A 130 -5.10 22.13 -9.10
N LYS A 131 -4.37 21.19 -8.48
CA LYS A 131 -3.58 20.18 -9.21
C LYS A 131 -4.49 19.20 -9.96
N CYS A 132 -5.56 18.76 -9.31
CA CYS A 132 -6.58 17.91 -9.89
C CYS A 132 -7.26 18.54 -11.12
N ALA A 133 -7.45 19.87 -11.14
CA ALA A 133 -8.01 20.57 -12.30
C ALA A 133 -7.04 20.63 -13.50
N VAL A 134 -5.73 20.54 -13.25
CA VAL A 134 -4.69 20.55 -14.28
C VAL A 134 -4.39 19.14 -14.77
N SER A 135 -4.42 18.16 -13.88
CA SER A 135 -4.07 16.76 -14.12
C SER A 135 -5.03 15.84 -13.38
N ASP A 136 -5.77 15.04 -14.15
CA ASP A 136 -6.73 14.06 -13.64
C ASP A 136 -6.11 13.02 -12.69
N ASN A 137 -4.80 12.79 -12.77
CA ASN A 137 -4.09 11.81 -11.96
C ASN A 137 -3.73 12.35 -10.56
N ASP A 138 -3.72 13.67 -10.38
CA ASP A 138 -3.30 14.32 -9.13
C ASP A 138 -4.48 14.63 -8.19
N CYS A 139 -5.63 13.98 -8.42
CA CYS A 139 -6.84 14.14 -7.62
C CYS A 139 -6.84 13.31 -6.33
N SER A 140 -5.87 12.42 -6.16
CA SER A 140 -5.67 11.61 -4.96
C SER A 140 -4.20 11.32 -4.76
N GLU A 141 -3.76 11.25 -3.50
CA GLU A 141 -2.39 10.93 -3.12
C GLU A 141 -2.36 9.88 -2.01
N HIS A 142 -1.23 9.18 -1.89
CA HIS A 142 -0.95 8.27 -0.79
C HIS A 142 0.04 8.92 0.17
N VAL A 143 -0.39 9.14 1.41
CA VAL A 143 0.46 9.67 2.46
C VAL A 143 1.02 8.51 3.28
N ALA A 144 2.35 8.42 3.33
CA ALA A 144 3.04 7.41 4.11
C ALA A 144 3.13 7.82 5.59
N HIS A 145 2.71 6.91 6.46
CA HIS A 145 2.77 7.02 7.91
C HIS A 145 3.58 5.85 8.46
N GLU A 146 4.80 6.12 8.92
CA GLU A 146 5.60 5.11 9.59
C GLU A 146 5.02 4.79 10.97
N VAL A 147 4.58 3.55 11.15
CA VAL A 147 4.04 3.04 12.42
C VAL A 147 5.17 2.58 13.34
N ASN A 148 6.24 2.08 12.74
CA ASN A 148 7.45 1.69 13.45
C ASN A 148 8.66 2.30 12.74
N SER A 149 9.58 2.91 13.49
CA SER A 149 10.80 3.47 12.93
C SER A 149 11.93 2.44 12.89
N ASN A 150 12.94 2.67 12.06
CA ASN A 150 14.15 1.83 11.96
C ASN A 150 13.88 0.34 11.70
N PHE A 151 12.85 0.03 10.91
CA PHE A 151 12.46 -1.34 10.61
C PHE A 151 13.27 -1.98 9.47
N TRP A 152 14.11 -1.20 8.78
CA TRP A 152 14.96 -1.70 7.71
C TRP A 152 16.10 -2.56 8.26
N TYR A 153 16.44 -3.61 7.53
CA TYR A 153 17.50 -4.55 7.91
C TYR A 153 18.93 -3.99 7.71
N SER A 154 19.06 -2.85 7.03
CA SER A 154 20.31 -2.09 6.96
C SER A 154 20.97 -1.90 8.33
N TYR A 155 22.30 -1.83 8.37
CA TYR A 155 23.08 -1.66 9.61
C TYR A 155 22.68 -0.41 10.43
N ASP A 156 22.13 0.61 9.78
CA ASP A 156 21.69 1.88 10.37
C ASP A 156 20.17 1.98 10.53
N GLY A 157 19.41 0.94 10.18
CA GLY A 157 17.95 0.96 10.20
C GLY A 157 17.28 1.84 9.13
N HIS A 158 18.02 2.38 8.16
CA HIS A 158 17.50 3.23 7.09
C HIS A 158 17.16 2.44 5.81
N LEU A 159 16.34 3.02 4.93
CA LEU A 159 16.05 2.41 3.63
C LEU A 159 17.38 2.15 2.88
N PRO A 160 17.71 0.89 2.53
CA PRO A 160 18.92 0.61 1.79
C PRO A 160 18.87 1.32 0.43
N PRO A 161 20.03 1.72 -0.12
CA PRO A 161 20.08 2.31 -1.44
C PRO A 161 19.56 1.33 -2.49
N ASP A 162 18.89 1.86 -3.51
CA ASP A 162 18.36 1.12 -4.66
C ASP A 162 19.48 0.52 -5.54
N MET A 163 20.69 1.09 -5.45
CA MET A 163 21.88 0.64 -6.16
C MET A 163 23.04 0.35 -5.19
N PRO A 164 23.80 -0.74 -5.38
CA PRO A 164 25.05 -0.98 -4.67
C PRO A 164 26.05 0.17 -4.88
N LYS A 165 26.94 0.41 -3.91
CA LYS A 165 27.92 1.50 -3.96
C LYS A 165 28.81 1.51 -5.22
N CYS A 166 29.10 0.34 -5.79
CA CYS A 166 29.90 0.18 -7.01
C CYS A 166 29.06 -0.08 -8.28
N GLY A 167 27.74 0.07 -8.22
CA GLY A 167 26.85 -0.39 -9.29
C GLY A 167 26.67 -1.92 -9.28
N PHE A 168 25.72 -2.41 -10.05
CA PHE A 168 25.42 -3.86 -10.11
C PHE A 168 26.52 -4.67 -10.82
N ASP A 169 27.25 -4.05 -11.74
CA ASP A 169 28.34 -4.64 -12.51
C ASP A 169 29.73 -4.22 -12.01
N GLY A 170 29.80 -3.42 -10.95
CA GLY A 170 31.06 -2.89 -10.41
C GLY A 170 31.62 -1.68 -11.19
N SER A 171 31.02 -1.28 -12.31
CA SER A 171 31.60 -0.29 -13.24
C SER A 171 31.81 1.11 -12.66
N ILE A 172 31.11 1.46 -11.58
CA ILE A 172 31.17 2.79 -10.95
C ILE A 172 32.43 2.94 -10.09
N CYS A 173 32.96 1.84 -9.55
CA CYS A 173 34.10 1.90 -8.66
C CYS A 173 35.41 2.03 -9.45
N ASP A 174 36.26 2.96 -9.00
CA ASP A 174 37.60 3.11 -9.55
C ASP A 174 38.53 2.03 -8.96
N TYR A 175 38.88 1.06 -9.80
CA TYR A 175 39.79 -0.03 -9.44
C TYR A 175 41.26 0.28 -9.76
N THR A 176 41.58 1.48 -10.26
CA THR A 176 42.95 1.86 -10.67
C THR A 176 43.96 1.65 -9.54
N THR A 177 43.62 2.08 -8.33
CA THR A 177 44.49 1.92 -7.15
C THR A 177 44.78 0.44 -6.83
N PHE A 178 43.78 -0.43 -6.99
CA PHE A 178 43.94 -1.86 -6.78
C PHE A 178 44.87 -2.47 -7.83
N TYR A 179 44.67 -2.16 -9.12
CA TYR A 179 45.52 -2.66 -10.19
C TYR A 179 46.98 -2.18 -10.06
N VAL A 180 47.20 -0.93 -9.67
CA VAL A 180 48.55 -0.38 -9.42
C VAL A 180 49.22 -1.11 -8.25
N ALA A 181 48.52 -1.33 -7.14
CA ALA A 181 49.06 -2.04 -5.99
C ALA A 181 49.44 -3.49 -6.32
N VAL A 182 48.58 -4.22 -7.03
CA VAL A 182 48.86 -5.59 -7.49
C VAL A 182 50.08 -5.61 -8.43
N GLY A 183 50.18 -4.64 -9.34
CA GLY A 183 51.32 -4.51 -10.24
C GLY A 183 52.65 -4.31 -9.50
N ILE A 184 52.67 -3.46 -8.47
CA ILE A 184 53.85 -3.23 -7.63
C ILE A 184 54.26 -4.53 -6.90
N VAL A 185 53.31 -5.24 -6.30
CA VAL A 185 53.58 -6.49 -5.58
C VAL A 185 54.13 -7.57 -6.52
N LEU A 186 53.53 -7.75 -7.70
CA LEU A 186 54.02 -8.70 -8.70
C LEU A 186 55.43 -8.34 -9.22
N PHE A 187 55.73 -7.05 -9.35
CA PHE A 187 57.07 -6.59 -9.74
C PHE A 187 58.13 -6.93 -8.68
N PHE A 188 57.80 -6.80 -7.40
CA PHE A 188 58.71 -7.17 -6.31
C PHE A 188 58.83 -8.69 -6.09
N LEU A 189 57.81 -9.47 -6.45
CA LEU A 189 57.84 -10.95 -6.37
C LEU A 189 58.50 -11.63 -7.57
N SER A 190 58.62 -10.93 -8.70
CA SER A 190 59.29 -11.44 -9.92
C SER A 190 60.78 -11.09 -10.00
N LYS A 191 61.32 -10.50 -8.93
CA LYS A 191 62.73 -10.14 -8.76
C LYS A 191 63.39 -11.06 -7.74
#